data_AF-A0AAE3PLU9-F1
#
_entry.id   AF-A0AAE3PLU9-F1
#
_cell.length_a   1.000
_cell.length_b   1.000
_cell.length_c   1.000
_cell.angle_alpha   90.00
_cell.angle_beta   90.00
_cell.angle_gamma   90.00
#
_symmetry.space_group_name_H-M   'P 1'
#
loop_
_entity.id
_entity.type
_entity.pdbx_description
1 polymer ?
#
loop_
_entity_poly.entity_id
_entity_poly.type
_entity_poly.pdbx_seq_one_letter_code
_entity_poly.pdbx_strand_id
1 'polypeptide(L)'
;MSQSSNTRPSTRGVDAAIDAFRDGKPVLIHDAADREGETDLVYPADAVTPDAVAHMRNDAGGLICTALSHDVAEAFDLPFLQEELDHPIAESHDLGYDERSSFSLTVNHRDTYTGITDEDRSLTITELGAAAADPASTDFAAEFRAPGHVHLLRAAPNLLDDRLGHTELGIALADAADRPPAVVVCEMLDDESGEELLPAAARTYADRHDLPYVEGRQLVDRLG
;
A
#
# COMPACT_ATOMS: atom_id res chain seq x y z
N MET A 1 5.41 50.01 -8.80
CA MET A 1 4.69 49.36 -7.67
C MET A 1 4.87 47.87 -7.86
N SER A 2 5.50 47.24 -6.87
CA SER A 2 6.05 45.89 -6.92
C SER A 2 4.95 44.83 -6.89
N GLN A 3 5.12 43.83 -7.75
CA GLN A 3 4.68 42.43 -7.72
C GLN A 3 3.56 42.00 -6.74
N SER A 4 2.56 41.32 -7.30
CA SER A 4 1.84 40.24 -6.61
C SER A 4 1.86 38.99 -7.47
N SER A 5 2.91 38.19 -7.27
CA SER A 5 2.91 36.75 -7.52
C SER A 5 2.36 36.05 -6.27
N ASN A 6 1.34 35.21 -6.39
CA ASN A 6 1.14 34.13 -5.41
C ASN A 6 0.22 33.03 -5.97
N THR A 7 0.67 32.32 -6.99
CA THR A 7 0.27 30.92 -7.20
C THR A 7 1.14 30.07 -6.29
N ARG A 8 0.56 29.52 -5.22
CA ARG A 8 1.17 28.39 -4.51
C ARG A 8 0.31 27.16 -4.74
N PRO A 9 0.65 26.28 -5.70
CA PRO A 9 0.26 24.89 -5.59
C PRO A 9 1.25 24.26 -4.61
N SER A 10 0.89 24.09 -3.35
CA SER A 10 1.65 23.19 -2.47
C SER A 10 0.93 21.86 -2.41
N THR A 11 1.01 21.11 -3.50
CA THR A 11 0.75 19.67 -3.57
C THR A 11 2.02 19.10 -4.17
N ARG A 12 2.92 18.62 -3.31
CA ARG A 12 4.20 18.00 -3.65
C ARG A 12 3.95 16.90 -4.68
N GLY A 13 4.25 17.16 -5.96
CA GLY A 13 3.89 16.29 -7.09
C GLY A 13 4.61 14.95 -7.09
N VAL A 14 4.48 14.17 -8.17
CA VAL A 14 5.03 12.80 -8.26
C VAL A 14 6.51 12.71 -7.87
N ASP A 15 7.35 13.65 -8.29
CA ASP A 15 8.78 13.65 -7.91
C ASP A 15 9.00 13.74 -6.40
N ALA A 16 8.17 14.50 -5.68
CA ALA A 16 8.26 14.61 -4.23
C ALA A 16 7.69 13.39 -3.50
N ALA A 17 6.73 12.68 -4.12
CA ALA A 17 6.30 11.36 -3.64
C ALA A 17 7.43 10.33 -3.80
N ILE A 18 8.11 10.32 -4.95
CA ILE A 18 9.29 9.47 -5.21
C ILE A 18 10.39 9.77 -4.19
N ASP A 19 10.71 11.05 -3.96
CA ASP A 19 11.74 11.43 -2.98
C ASP A 19 11.35 11.03 -1.55
N ALA A 20 10.07 11.16 -1.17
CA ALA A 20 9.60 10.70 0.13
C ALA A 20 9.72 9.18 0.29
N PHE A 21 9.32 8.40 -0.71
CA PHE A 21 9.49 6.94 -0.69
C PHE A 21 10.96 6.53 -0.65
N ARG A 22 11.82 7.22 -1.42
CA ARG A 22 13.27 7.00 -1.37
C ARG A 22 13.84 7.27 0.01
N ASP A 23 13.26 8.22 0.75
CA ASP A 23 13.61 8.51 2.16
C ASP A 23 12.94 7.58 3.18
N GLY A 24 12.07 6.65 2.76
CA GLY A 24 11.34 5.75 3.67
C GLY A 24 10.12 6.40 4.34
N LYS A 25 9.62 7.50 3.79
CA LYS A 25 8.50 8.29 4.32
C LYS A 25 7.21 7.97 3.56
N PRO A 26 6.04 8.16 4.19
CA PRO A 26 4.78 7.86 3.55
C PRO A 26 4.35 8.90 2.54
N VAL A 27 3.41 8.49 1.69
CA VAL A 27 2.70 9.32 0.70
C VAL A 27 1.22 9.00 0.79
N LEU A 28 0.37 10.01 0.62
CA LEU A 28 -1.06 9.81 0.43
C LEU A 28 -1.34 9.64 -1.07
N ILE A 29 -1.96 8.52 -1.44
CA ILE A 29 -2.34 8.22 -2.81
C ILE A 29 -3.86 8.13 -2.87
N HIS A 30 -4.49 8.98 -3.69
CA HIS A 30 -5.89 8.85 -4.05
C HIS A 30 -5.98 8.20 -5.43
N ASP A 31 -6.69 7.08 -5.59
CA ASP A 31 -6.68 6.31 -6.83
C ASP A 31 -7.41 7.03 -7.99
N ALA A 32 -8.74 7.01 -7.98
CA ALA A 32 -9.62 7.64 -8.96
C ALA A 32 -11.07 7.68 -8.44
N ALA A 33 -11.78 8.79 -8.70
CA ALA A 33 -13.15 8.99 -8.24
C ALA A 33 -14.19 8.05 -8.89
N ASP A 34 -13.83 7.37 -9.98
CA ASP A 34 -14.66 6.39 -10.69
C ASP A 34 -14.23 4.94 -10.42
N ARG A 35 -13.27 4.71 -9.51
CA ARG A 35 -12.87 3.39 -8.99
C ARG A 35 -13.35 3.22 -7.55
N GLU A 36 -12.46 3.33 -6.56
CA GLU A 36 -12.83 3.30 -5.13
C GLU A 36 -13.09 4.74 -4.63
N GLY A 37 -12.36 5.74 -5.14
CA GLY A 37 -12.49 7.12 -4.70
C GLY A 37 -11.88 7.36 -3.32
N GLU A 38 -10.98 6.47 -2.89
CA GLU A 38 -10.39 6.41 -1.56
C GLU A 38 -8.96 6.95 -1.57
N THR A 39 -8.48 7.40 -0.40
CA THR A 39 -7.08 7.78 -0.21
C THR A 39 -6.42 6.81 0.76
N ASP A 40 -5.27 6.26 0.37
CA ASP A 40 -4.47 5.41 1.26
C ASP A 40 -3.24 6.16 1.76
N LEU A 41 -2.88 5.87 3.01
CA LEU A 41 -1.58 6.19 3.55
C LEU A 41 -0.59 5.06 3.19
N VAL A 42 0.32 5.33 2.26
CA VAL A 42 1.19 4.31 1.67
C VAL A 42 2.64 4.47 2.14
N TYR A 43 3.28 3.36 2.54
CA TYR A 43 4.69 3.29 2.95
C TYR A 43 5.48 2.29 2.09
N PRO A 44 6.79 2.51 1.84
CA PRO A 44 7.67 1.44 1.41
C PRO A 44 7.85 0.43 2.57
N ALA A 45 7.62 -0.87 2.30
CA ALA A 45 7.51 -1.88 3.35
C ALA A 45 8.80 -2.06 4.16
N ASP A 46 9.96 -1.91 3.52
CA ASP A 46 11.30 -2.05 4.12
C ASP A 46 11.67 -0.92 5.09
N ALA A 47 10.87 0.15 5.17
CA ALA A 47 11.10 1.29 6.06
C ALA A 47 10.07 1.40 7.20
N VAL A 48 9.15 0.43 7.32
CA VAL A 48 8.06 0.50 8.30
C VAL A 48 8.60 0.28 9.72
N THR A 49 8.11 1.11 10.65
CA THR A 49 8.45 1.04 12.08
C THR A 49 7.20 0.79 12.91
N PRO A 50 7.31 0.45 14.21
CA PRO A 50 6.15 0.38 15.08
C PRO A 50 5.34 1.69 15.09
N ASP A 51 6.02 2.84 15.05
CA ASP A 51 5.37 4.15 14.97
C ASP A 51 4.61 4.34 13.65
N ALA A 52 5.12 3.81 12.53
CA ALA A 52 4.39 3.84 11.25
C ALA A 52 3.12 2.97 11.29
N VAL A 53 3.18 1.80 11.95
CA VAL A 53 1.99 0.95 12.17
C VAL A 53 0.97 1.65 13.07
N ALA A 54 1.44 2.30 14.14
CA ALA A 54 0.59 3.12 15.01
C ALA A 54 -0.03 4.28 14.23
N HIS A 55 0.73 4.95 13.37
CA HIS A 55 0.26 6.04 12.53
C HIS A 55 -0.84 5.57 11.58
N MET A 56 -0.64 4.47 10.85
CA MET A 56 -1.68 3.89 9.97
C MET A 56 -2.95 3.54 10.74
N ARG A 57 -2.87 2.82 11.85
CA ARG A 57 -4.10 2.41 12.57
C ARG A 57 -4.83 3.55 13.30
N ASN A 58 -4.17 4.66 13.60
CA ASN A 58 -4.79 5.79 14.30
C ASN A 58 -5.30 6.86 13.34
N ASP A 59 -4.58 7.13 12.24
CA ASP A 59 -4.85 8.26 11.36
C ASP A 59 -5.46 7.84 10.01
N ALA A 60 -5.28 6.59 9.59
CA ALA A 60 -5.96 6.03 8.43
C ALA A 60 -7.13 5.12 8.87
N GLY A 61 -6.84 4.08 9.65
CA GLY A 61 -7.87 3.27 10.31
C GLY A 61 -8.45 2.12 9.48
N GLY A 62 -8.13 2.04 8.18
CA GLY A 62 -8.42 0.91 7.32
C GLY A 62 -7.59 -0.36 7.62
N LEU A 63 -7.56 -1.28 6.66
CA LEU A 63 -6.76 -2.49 6.77
C LEU A 63 -5.30 -2.18 6.46
N ILE A 64 -4.40 -2.59 7.35
CA ILE A 64 -2.96 -2.51 7.06
C ILE A 64 -2.57 -3.73 6.24
N CYS A 65 -2.45 -3.51 4.93
CA CYS A 65 -2.15 -4.55 3.95
C CYS A 65 -0.76 -4.33 3.36
N THR A 66 -0.01 -5.41 3.11
CA THR A 66 1.29 -5.36 2.43
C THR A 66 1.15 -5.89 1.01
N ALA A 67 1.30 -5.01 0.02
CA ALA A 67 1.33 -5.37 -1.37
C ALA A 67 2.73 -5.83 -1.79
N LEU A 68 2.79 -6.91 -2.55
CA LEU A 68 3.98 -7.44 -3.20
C LEU A 68 3.79 -7.39 -4.71
N SER A 69 4.87 -7.14 -5.45
CA SER A 69 4.84 -7.27 -6.91
C SER A 69 4.46 -8.69 -7.34
N HIS A 70 3.96 -8.82 -8.56
CA HIS A 70 3.61 -10.11 -9.14
C HIS A 70 4.77 -11.11 -9.12
N ASP A 71 5.97 -10.67 -9.51
CA ASP A 71 7.16 -11.53 -9.59
C ASP A 71 7.60 -12.03 -8.21
N VAL A 72 7.49 -11.19 -7.17
CA VAL A 72 7.76 -11.61 -5.79
C VAL A 72 6.72 -12.62 -5.33
N ALA A 73 5.44 -12.36 -5.60
CA ALA A 73 4.37 -13.28 -5.22
C ALA A 73 4.54 -14.65 -5.91
N GLU A 74 4.89 -14.67 -7.20
CA GLU A 74 5.20 -15.91 -7.92
C GLU A 74 6.42 -16.63 -7.35
N ALA A 75 7.50 -15.92 -7.02
CA ALA A 75 8.70 -16.52 -6.44
C ALA A 75 8.45 -17.18 -5.07
N PHE A 76 7.46 -16.71 -4.33
CA PHE A 76 7.04 -17.25 -3.03
C PHE A 76 5.82 -18.19 -3.11
N ASP A 77 5.36 -18.54 -4.31
CA ASP A 77 4.16 -19.35 -4.54
C ASP A 77 2.91 -18.78 -3.82
N LEU A 78 2.76 -17.45 -3.79
CA LEU A 78 1.64 -16.77 -3.14
C LEU A 78 0.43 -16.65 -4.09
N PRO A 79 -0.69 -17.34 -3.80
CA PRO A 79 -1.87 -17.36 -4.66
C PRO A 79 -2.76 -16.12 -4.44
N PHE A 80 -3.71 -15.86 -5.33
CA PHE A 80 -4.86 -15.03 -4.95
C PHE A 80 -5.74 -15.84 -3.99
N LEU A 81 -6.17 -15.26 -2.87
CA LEU A 81 -6.86 -15.98 -1.80
C LEU A 81 -8.11 -16.72 -2.31
N GLN A 82 -8.86 -16.09 -3.23
CA GLN A 82 -10.06 -16.68 -3.83
C GLN A 82 -9.82 -18.01 -4.55
N GLU A 83 -8.61 -18.26 -5.07
CA GLU A 83 -8.27 -19.48 -5.80
C GLU A 83 -8.06 -20.67 -4.85
N GLU A 84 -7.80 -20.39 -3.56
CA GLU A 84 -7.52 -21.40 -2.52
C GLU A 84 -8.71 -21.65 -1.58
N LEU A 85 -9.78 -20.86 -1.67
CA LEU A 85 -10.95 -20.98 -0.79
C LEU A 85 -11.96 -22.01 -1.31
N ASP A 86 -11.85 -23.25 -0.83
CA ASP A 86 -12.86 -24.31 -1.06
C ASP A 86 -14.05 -24.17 -0.10
N HIS A 87 -14.87 -23.13 -0.31
CA HIS A 87 -16.10 -22.89 0.47
C HIS A 87 -17.15 -22.13 -0.37
N PRO A 88 -18.47 -22.39 -0.20
CA PRO A 88 -19.53 -21.72 -0.98
C PRO A 88 -19.57 -20.19 -0.88
N ILE A 89 -18.87 -19.60 0.10
CA ILE A 89 -18.74 -18.13 0.23
C ILE A 89 -17.90 -17.53 -0.90
N ALA A 90 -17.07 -18.35 -1.57
CA ALA A 90 -16.22 -17.96 -2.68
C ALA A 90 -16.86 -18.20 -4.06
N GLU A 91 -18.18 -18.41 -4.14
CA GLU A 91 -18.87 -18.67 -5.41
C GLU A 91 -19.30 -17.38 -6.16
N SER A 92 -19.33 -16.22 -5.51
CA SER A 92 -19.74 -14.94 -6.12
C SER A 92 -18.70 -13.83 -5.91
N HIS A 93 -18.12 -13.31 -7.00
CA HIS A 93 -16.98 -12.38 -6.96
C HIS A 93 -17.17 -11.19 -7.92
N ASP A 94 -18.39 -10.65 -8.01
CA ASP A 94 -18.63 -9.45 -8.80
C ASP A 94 -18.24 -8.22 -7.95
N LEU A 95 -17.00 -7.75 -8.11
CA LEU A 95 -16.57 -6.49 -7.51
C LEU A 95 -17.04 -5.39 -8.47
N GLY A 96 -18.01 -4.58 -8.06
CA GLY A 96 -18.56 -3.53 -8.92
C GLY A 96 -17.55 -2.50 -9.45
N TYR A 97 -16.30 -2.55 -8.98
CA TYR A 97 -15.19 -1.67 -9.32
C TYR A 97 -13.99 -2.39 -9.97
N ASP A 98 -13.97 -3.74 -10.06
CA ASP A 98 -12.81 -4.49 -10.58
C ASP A 98 -13.17 -5.91 -11.05
N GLU A 99 -12.28 -6.54 -11.82
CA GLU A 99 -12.46 -7.94 -12.24
C GLU A 99 -12.10 -8.94 -11.13
N ARG A 100 -11.21 -8.58 -10.20
CA ARG A 100 -10.79 -9.43 -9.07
C ARG A 100 -10.17 -8.65 -7.91
N SER A 101 -10.18 -9.25 -6.72
CA SER A 101 -9.49 -8.72 -5.55
C SER A 101 -7.98 -9.03 -5.62
N SER A 102 -7.16 -8.15 -5.05
CA SER A 102 -5.72 -8.38 -4.90
C SER A 102 -5.35 -9.20 -3.65
N PHE A 103 -6.31 -9.58 -2.79
CA PHE A 103 -6.00 -10.34 -1.57
C PHE A 103 -5.28 -11.67 -1.84
N SER A 104 -4.24 -11.92 -1.06
CA SER A 104 -3.50 -13.18 -0.94
C SER A 104 -3.60 -13.68 0.52
N LEU A 105 -2.67 -14.54 0.95
CA LEU A 105 -2.64 -15.11 2.28
C LEU A 105 -2.44 -14.03 3.36
N THR A 106 -2.79 -14.36 4.61
CA THR A 106 -2.40 -13.56 5.78
C THR A 106 -1.21 -14.21 6.48
N VAL A 107 -0.24 -13.40 6.91
CA VAL A 107 1.02 -13.90 7.47
C VAL A 107 1.46 -13.16 8.73
N ASN A 108 2.30 -13.83 9.50
CA ASN A 108 3.15 -13.27 10.54
C ASN A 108 4.59 -13.76 10.30
N HIS A 109 5.59 -12.95 10.60
CA HIS A 109 6.97 -13.43 10.71
C HIS A 109 7.10 -14.38 11.91
N ARG A 110 7.87 -15.45 11.82
CA ARG A 110 7.96 -16.52 12.84
C ARG A 110 8.50 -16.08 14.18
N ASP A 111 9.27 -15.00 14.23
CA ASP A 111 9.81 -14.43 15.46
C ASP A 111 8.83 -13.51 16.21
N THR A 112 7.66 -13.22 15.63
CA THR A 112 6.57 -12.52 16.33
C THR A 112 5.91 -13.41 17.38
N TYR A 113 5.29 -12.80 18.41
CA TYR A 113 4.52 -13.55 19.41
C TYR A 113 3.06 -13.76 18.98
N THR A 114 2.23 -12.73 19.11
CA THR A 114 0.82 -12.79 18.67
C THR A 114 0.69 -12.40 17.20
N GLY A 115 1.55 -11.49 16.72
CA GLY A 115 1.53 -10.97 15.36
C GLY A 115 0.81 -9.63 15.21
N ILE A 116 0.01 -9.20 16.18
CA ILE A 116 -0.91 -8.05 16.01
C ILE A 116 -0.38 -6.73 16.56
N THR A 117 0.61 -6.76 17.45
CA THR A 117 1.14 -5.53 18.04
C THR A 117 1.79 -4.65 16.95
N ASP A 118 1.96 -3.36 17.24
CA ASP A 118 2.63 -2.46 16.31
C ASP A 118 4.08 -2.94 16.05
N GLU A 119 4.75 -3.48 17.07
CA GLU A 119 6.06 -4.16 16.95
C GLU A 119 6.00 -5.40 16.05
N ASP A 120 5.10 -6.35 16.34
CA ASP A 120 5.02 -7.62 15.60
C ASP A 120 4.64 -7.40 14.12
N ARG A 121 3.71 -6.49 13.84
CA ARG A 121 3.33 -6.14 12.47
C ARG A 121 4.45 -5.41 11.76
N SER A 122 5.14 -4.46 12.41
CA SER A 122 6.28 -3.77 11.79
C SER A 122 7.41 -4.74 11.44
N LEU A 123 7.70 -5.72 12.30
CA LEU A 123 8.68 -6.77 12.03
C LEU A 123 8.23 -7.58 10.81
N THR A 124 7.00 -8.08 10.81
CA THR A 124 6.48 -8.87 9.68
C THR A 124 6.56 -8.11 8.36
N ILE A 125 6.13 -6.85 8.36
CA ILE A 125 6.14 -5.99 7.17
C ILE A 125 7.57 -5.72 6.68
N THR A 126 8.48 -5.38 7.59
CA THR A 126 9.86 -5.04 7.21
C THR A 126 10.60 -6.26 6.65
N GLU A 127 10.40 -7.44 7.25
CA GLU A 127 10.97 -8.69 6.73
C GLU A 127 10.34 -9.08 5.38
N LEU A 128 9.05 -8.79 5.14
CA LEU A 128 8.46 -8.95 3.80
C LEU A 128 9.14 -8.04 2.77
N GLY A 129 9.45 -6.80 3.14
CA GLY A 129 10.21 -5.87 2.31
C GLY A 129 11.62 -6.36 2.01
N ALA A 130 12.30 -6.92 3.02
CA ALA A 130 13.63 -7.52 2.85
C ALA A 130 13.60 -8.77 1.94
N ALA A 131 12.63 -9.66 2.16
CA ALA A 131 12.41 -10.85 1.33
C ALA A 131 12.11 -10.47 -0.12
N ALA A 132 11.32 -9.44 -0.36
CA ALA A 132 10.98 -8.94 -1.70
C ALA A 132 12.19 -8.37 -2.47
N ALA A 133 13.25 -7.97 -1.78
CA ALA A 133 14.46 -7.43 -2.42
C ALA A 133 15.31 -8.49 -3.13
N ASP A 134 15.30 -9.75 -2.64
CA ASP A 134 15.98 -10.88 -3.27
C ASP A 134 15.20 -12.20 -3.05
N PRO A 135 14.01 -12.34 -3.67
CA PRO A 135 13.09 -13.44 -3.40
C PRO A 135 13.66 -14.80 -3.80
N ALA A 136 14.60 -14.86 -4.75
CA ALA A 136 15.26 -16.10 -5.15
C ALA A 136 16.20 -16.67 -4.06
N SER A 137 16.61 -15.82 -3.11
CA SER A 137 17.49 -16.19 -2.00
C SER A 137 16.76 -16.47 -0.69
N THR A 138 15.48 -16.15 -0.61
CA THR A 138 14.67 -16.23 0.62
C THR A 138 13.88 -17.53 0.69
N ASP A 139 13.98 -18.25 1.82
CA ASP A 139 13.08 -19.36 2.15
C ASP A 139 11.85 -18.80 2.89
N PHE A 140 10.87 -18.33 2.12
CA PHE A 140 9.68 -17.66 2.65
C PHE A 140 8.94 -18.48 3.71
N ALA A 141 8.82 -19.79 3.50
CA ALA A 141 8.15 -20.68 4.43
C ALA A 141 8.94 -20.88 5.73
N ALA A 142 10.27 -20.75 5.70
CA ALA A 142 11.11 -20.79 6.91
C ALA A 142 11.05 -19.52 7.76
N GLU A 143 10.64 -18.38 7.18
CA GLU A 143 10.58 -17.08 7.85
C GLU A 143 9.14 -16.70 8.26
N PHE A 144 8.14 -17.06 7.46
CA PHE A 144 6.74 -16.65 7.68
C PHE A 144 5.83 -17.84 8.01
N ARG A 145 4.72 -17.55 8.68
CA ARG A 145 3.62 -18.51 8.94
C ARG A 145 2.27 -17.91 8.58
N ALA A 146 1.37 -18.76 8.11
CA ALA A 146 -0.03 -18.44 7.86
C ALA A 146 -0.96 -19.33 8.72
N PRO A 147 -2.15 -18.85 9.13
CA PRO A 147 -2.62 -17.48 8.99
C PRO A 147 -1.87 -16.51 9.92
N GLY A 148 -2.00 -15.21 9.67
CA GLY A 148 -1.43 -14.14 10.50
C GLY A 148 -2.22 -12.84 10.43
N HIS A 149 -1.62 -11.75 10.89
CA HIS A 149 -2.29 -10.45 11.04
C HIS A 149 -1.87 -9.40 10.01
N VAL A 150 -0.87 -9.69 9.18
CA VAL A 150 -0.53 -8.86 8.01
C VAL A 150 -1.22 -9.49 6.80
N HIS A 151 -2.11 -8.74 6.16
CA HIS A 151 -2.80 -9.17 4.95
C HIS A 151 -1.90 -8.90 3.75
N LEU A 152 -1.66 -9.91 2.92
CA LEU A 152 -0.89 -9.73 1.70
C LEU A 152 -1.81 -9.35 0.54
N LEU A 153 -1.33 -8.44 -0.30
CA LEU A 153 -1.91 -8.14 -1.60
C LEU A 153 -0.93 -8.53 -2.69
N ARG A 154 -1.45 -9.10 -3.77
CA ARG A 154 -0.68 -9.48 -4.95
C ARG A 154 -1.01 -8.51 -6.08
N ALA A 155 0.01 -7.80 -6.56
CA ALA A 155 -0.13 -6.89 -7.70
C ALA A 155 -0.38 -7.65 -9.01
N ALA A 156 -1.01 -6.97 -9.96
CA ALA A 156 -1.21 -7.46 -11.33
C ALA A 156 0.12 -7.67 -12.09
N PRO A 157 0.20 -8.65 -13.02
CA PRO A 157 1.42 -8.95 -13.77
C PRO A 157 2.05 -7.75 -14.50
N ASN A 158 1.25 -6.92 -15.16
CA ASN A 158 1.74 -5.73 -15.87
C ASN A 158 1.48 -4.42 -15.11
N LEU A 159 1.29 -4.47 -13.79
CA LEU A 159 1.04 -3.31 -12.92
C LEU A 159 -0.02 -2.36 -13.52
N LEU A 160 0.39 -1.13 -13.85
CA LEU A 160 -0.49 -0.04 -14.28
C LEU A 160 -1.13 -0.26 -15.66
N ASP A 161 -0.61 -1.18 -16.47
CA ASP A 161 -1.23 -1.58 -17.74
C ASP A 161 -2.46 -2.48 -17.51
N ASP A 162 -2.47 -3.25 -16.42
CA ASP A 162 -3.53 -4.21 -16.10
C ASP A 162 -4.54 -3.62 -15.09
N ARG A 163 -4.06 -2.92 -14.05
CA ARG A 163 -4.88 -2.49 -12.91
C ARG A 163 -4.36 -1.20 -12.27
N LEU A 164 -5.29 -0.34 -11.86
CA LEU A 164 -4.99 1.00 -11.35
C LEU A 164 -5.37 1.19 -9.87
N GLY A 165 -5.28 0.14 -9.05
CA GLY A 165 -5.53 0.24 -7.62
C GLY A 165 -4.32 0.69 -6.81
N HIS A 166 -4.51 1.00 -5.52
CA HIS A 166 -3.41 1.41 -4.63
C HIS A 166 -2.30 0.36 -4.52
N THR A 167 -2.64 -0.92 -4.68
CA THR A 167 -1.69 -2.03 -4.81
C THR A 167 -0.67 -1.74 -5.94
N GLU A 168 -1.14 -1.53 -7.17
CA GLU A 168 -0.28 -1.30 -8.32
C GLU A 168 0.41 0.07 -8.28
N LEU A 169 -0.32 1.12 -7.88
CA LEU A 169 0.21 2.49 -7.74
C LEU A 169 1.36 2.56 -6.75
N GLY A 170 1.23 1.88 -5.60
CA GLY A 170 2.27 1.82 -4.58
C GLY A 170 3.50 1.05 -5.05
N ILE A 171 3.32 -0.09 -5.72
CA ILE A 171 4.45 -0.88 -6.27
C ILE A 171 5.19 -0.08 -7.35
N ALA A 172 4.49 0.59 -8.27
CA ALA A 172 5.11 1.45 -9.26
C ALA A 172 5.91 2.61 -8.63
N LEU A 173 5.39 3.18 -7.53
CA LEU A 173 6.10 4.23 -6.79
C LEU A 173 7.36 3.70 -6.09
N ALA A 174 7.32 2.48 -5.53
CA ALA A 174 8.48 1.84 -4.93
C ALA A 174 9.60 1.60 -5.95
N ASP A 175 9.26 1.09 -7.14
CA ASP A 175 10.21 0.91 -8.25
C ASP A 175 10.87 2.24 -8.65
N ALA A 176 10.06 3.28 -8.86
CA ALA A 176 10.56 4.63 -9.20
C ALA A 176 11.44 5.26 -8.10
N ALA A 177 11.33 4.78 -6.87
CA ALA A 177 12.09 5.22 -5.71
C ALA A 177 13.32 4.35 -5.40
N ASP A 178 13.64 3.36 -6.24
CA ASP A 178 14.72 2.38 -6.05
C ASP A 178 14.56 1.58 -4.74
N ARG A 179 13.32 1.25 -4.37
CA ARG A 179 12.98 0.47 -3.17
C ARG A 179 12.61 -0.97 -3.55
N PRO A 180 12.68 -1.91 -2.58
CA PRO A 180 12.16 -3.26 -2.80
C PRO A 180 10.71 -3.22 -3.29
N PRO A 181 10.29 -4.17 -4.13
CA PRO A 181 8.96 -4.19 -4.74
C PRO A 181 7.88 -4.70 -3.77
N ALA A 182 7.77 -4.02 -2.62
CA ALA A 182 6.85 -4.26 -1.54
C ALA A 182 6.45 -2.94 -0.86
N VAL A 183 5.15 -2.73 -0.65
CA VAL A 183 4.60 -1.53 -0.01
C VAL A 183 3.51 -1.88 0.99
N VAL A 184 3.25 -0.99 1.94
CA VAL A 184 2.09 -1.06 2.83
C VAL A 184 1.08 -0.02 2.42
N VAL A 185 -0.18 -0.43 2.36
CA VAL A 185 -1.33 0.46 2.15
C VAL A 185 -2.25 0.39 3.38
N CYS A 186 -2.93 1.49 3.65
CA CYS A 186 -3.96 1.58 4.67
C CYS A 186 -4.95 2.68 4.29
N GLU A 187 -6.19 2.29 4.04
CA GLU A 187 -7.27 3.17 3.61
C GLU A 187 -7.58 4.19 4.71
N MET A 188 -7.72 5.45 4.33
CA MET A 188 -8.06 6.52 5.27
C MET A 188 -9.58 6.64 5.43
N LEU A 189 -10.04 6.49 6.66
CA LEU A 189 -11.45 6.55 7.04
C LEU A 189 -11.75 7.82 7.83
N ASP A 190 -12.99 8.29 7.73
CA ASP A 190 -13.51 9.39 8.53
C ASP A 190 -14.28 8.84 9.74
N ASP A 191 -13.82 9.14 10.96
CA ASP A 191 -14.37 8.57 12.19
C ASP A 191 -15.70 9.22 12.64
N GLU A 192 -16.07 10.36 12.06
CA GLU A 192 -17.35 11.02 12.30
C GLU A 192 -18.47 10.44 11.43
N SER A 193 -18.21 10.22 10.14
CA SER A 193 -19.19 9.69 9.19
C SER A 193 -19.19 8.15 9.14
N GLY A 194 -18.05 7.52 9.38
CA GLY A 194 -17.84 6.08 9.22
C GLY A 194 -17.60 5.64 7.77
N GLU A 195 -17.40 6.59 6.85
CA GLU A 195 -17.14 6.37 5.42
C GLU A 195 -15.66 6.67 5.09
N GLU A 196 -15.29 6.60 3.81
CA GLU A 196 -13.96 6.98 3.34
C GLU A 196 -13.64 8.47 3.59
N LEU A 197 -12.37 8.76 3.90
CA LEU A 197 -11.92 10.14 4.09
C LEU A 197 -11.94 10.88 2.74
N LEU A 198 -12.82 11.87 2.61
CA LEU A 198 -12.96 12.65 1.38
C LEU A 198 -11.61 13.23 0.89
N PRO A 199 -11.35 13.25 -0.43
CA PRO A 199 -10.06 13.69 -0.98
C PRO A 199 -9.62 15.10 -0.53
N ALA A 200 -10.57 16.02 -0.32
CA ALA A 200 -10.25 17.36 0.18
C ALA A 200 -9.77 17.35 1.64
N ALA A 201 -10.34 16.48 2.47
CA ALA A 201 -9.91 16.29 3.86
C ALA A 201 -8.54 15.58 3.91
N ALA A 202 -8.32 14.57 3.05
CA ALA A 202 -7.04 13.89 2.91
C ALA A 202 -5.91 14.85 2.45
N ARG A 203 -6.18 15.76 1.50
CA ARG A 203 -5.22 16.83 1.13
C ARG A 203 -4.92 17.77 2.30
N THR A 204 -5.94 18.14 3.06
CA THR A 204 -5.75 18.98 4.25
C THR A 204 -4.93 18.25 5.31
N TYR A 205 -5.12 16.94 5.46
CA TYR A 205 -4.30 16.09 6.31
C TYR A 205 -2.84 16.10 5.84
N ALA A 206 -2.59 15.84 4.55
CA ALA A 206 -1.24 15.86 3.98
C ALA A 206 -0.51 17.20 4.23
N ASP A 207 -1.18 18.33 4.02
CA ASP A 207 -0.63 19.67 4.26
C ASP A 207 -0.26 19.90 5.74
N ARG A 208 -1.10 19.44 6.68
CA ARG A 208 -0.84 19.58 8.12
C ARG A 208 0.34 18.72 8.59
N HIS A 209 0.52 17.55 7.99
CA HIS A 209 1.54 16.56 8.37
C HIS A 209 2.79 16.62 7.49
N ASP A 210 2.85 17.58 6.56
CA ASP A 210 3.96 17.76 5.60
C ASP A 210 4.23 16.55 4.70
N LEU A 211 3.17 15.81 4.35
CA LEU A 211 3.25 14.61 3.52
C LEU A 211 2.94 14.93 2.05
N PRO A 212 3.54 14.24 1.08
CA PRO A 212 3.10 14.33 -0.31
C PRO A 212 1.71 13.71 -0.47
N TYR A 213 0.91 14.34 -1.33
CA TYR A 213 -0.38 13.83 -1.77
C TYR A 213 -0.35 13.79 -3.30
N VAL A 214 -0.68 12.64 -3.87
CA VAL A 214 -0.72 12.43 -5.32
C VAL A 214 -2.02 11.76 -5.75
N GLU A 215 -2.50 12.16 -6.92
CA GLU A 215 -3.60 11.46 -7.60
C GLU A 215 -3.03 10.29 -8.40
N GLY A 216 -3.72 9.16 -8.43
CA GLY A 216 -3.30 7.94 -9.12
C GLY A 216 -3.02 8.20 -10.59
N ARG A 217 -3.88 8.99 -11.26
CA ARG A 217 -3.65 9.44 -12.65
C ARG A 217 -2.29 10.12 -12.87
N GLN A 218 -1.76 10.84 -11.87
CA GLN A 218 -0.47 11.51 -12.01
C GLN A 218 0.67 10.51 -11.96
N LEU A 219 0.53 9.45 -11.16
CA LEU A 219 1.48 8.32 -11.14
C LEU A 219 1.41 7.57 -12.47
N VAL A 220 0.21 7.26 -12.96
CA VAL A 220 0.02 6.61 -14.27
C VAL A 220 0.66 7.40 -15.40
N ASP A 221 0.37 8.71 -15.52
CA ASP A 221 0.92 9.57 -16.57
C ASP A 221 2.46 9.65 -16.55
N ARG A 222 3.08 9.41 -15.38
CA ARG A 222 4.52 9.61 -15.16
C ARG A 222 5.32 8.32 -15.16
N LEU A 223 4.71 7.22 -14.73
CA LEU A 223 5.36 5.93 -14.46
C LEU A 223 4.88 4.80 -15.38
N GLY A 224 3.71 4.95 -16.03
CA GLY A 224 3.21 4.05 -17.07
C GLY A 224 3.78 4.34 -18.45
#